data_AF-A0A9D7S1Q0-F1
#
_entry.id   AF-A0A9D7S1Q0-F1
#
_cell.length_a   1.000
_cell.length_b   1.000
_cell.length_c   1.000
_cell.angle_alpha   90.00
_cell.angle_beta   90.00
_cell.angle_gamma   90.00
#
_symmetry.space_group_name_H-M   'P 1'
#
loop_
_entity.id
_entity.type
_entity.pdbx_description
1 polymer ?
#
loop_
_entity_poly.entity_id
_entity_poly.type
_entity_poly.pdbx_seq_one_letter_code
_entity_poly.pdbx_strand_id
1 'polypeptide(L)'
;MNGEVAASPVCATTIKELERLLDEPALPQTWAETTMDDGRPLVLSIVENHGSLLLGFTKTGEGLWAESSGAICRSGSVFEARFSAKQIRIGPAAGWILRSSLKNGGKFTLTKLDSDQLRIATSGWSGEFSPVVE
;
A
#
# COMPACT_ATOMS: atom_id res chain seq x y z
N MET A 1 22.00 18.79 -24.97
CA MET A 1 21.87 18.60 -23.51
C MET A 1 20.43 18.95 -23.16
N ASN A 2 19.52 17.99 -23.21
CA ASN A 2 18.12 18.22 -22.84
C ASN A 2 17.94 17.67 -21.43
N GLY A 3 17.99 18.56 -20.45
CA GLY A 3 17.61 18.25 -19.08
C GLY A 3 16.09 18.17 -19.03
N GLU A 4 15.56 16.95 -19.10
CA GLU A 4 14.17 16.67 -18.81
C GLU A 4 13.94 17.05 -17.34
N VAL A 5 13.25 18.18 -17.11
CA VAL A 5 12.75 18.53 -15.78
C VAL A 5 11.64 17.54 -15.50
N ALA A 6 12.00 16.39 -14.92
CA ALA A 6 11.04 15.46 -14.38
C ALA A 6 10.20 16.23 -13.35
N ALA A 7 8.93 16.50 -13.66
CA ALA A 7 8.00 17.07 -12.72
C ALA A 7 8.06 16.24 -11.42
N SER A 8 8.20 16.90 -10.29
CA SER A 8 8.19 16.23 -8.99
C SER A 8 6.97 15.32 -8.90
N PRO A 9 7.12 14.05 -8.48
CA PRO A 9 6.00 13.14 -8.39
C PRO A 9 4.92 13.74 -7.48
N VAL A 10 3.67 13.71 -7.94
CA VAL A 10 2.53 14.15 -7.12
C VAL A 10 2.32 13.10 -6.03
N CYS A 11 2.54 13.49 -4.78
CA CYS A 11 2.48 12.60 -3.63
C CYS A 11 1.41 13.03 -2.64
N ALA A 12 0.82 12.05 -1.96
CA ALA A 12 -0.10 12.22 -0.85
C ALA A 12 0.57 11.76 0.45
N THR A 13 0.48 12.57 1.49
CA THR A 13 0.86 12.21 2.87
C THR A 13 -0.32 12.20 3.83
N THR A 14 -1.49 12.59 3.34
CA THR A 14 -2.79 12.58 4.05
C THR A 14 -3.83 11.80 3.22
N ILE A 15 -4.88 11.29 3.87
CA ILE A 15 -6.04 10.65 3.24
C ILE A 15 -6.71 11.63 2.30
N LYS A 16 -6.89 12.90 2.71
CA LYS A 16 -7.49 13.92 1.83
C LYS A 16 -6.66 14.22 0.58
N GLU A 17 -5.34 14.13 0.65
CA GLU A 17 -4.50 14.17 -0.56
C GLU A 17 -4.60 12.90 -1.37
N LEU A 18 -4.72 11.74 -0.72
CA LEU A 18 -4.84 10.45 -1.37
C LEU A 18 -6.17 10.31 -2.12
N GLU A 19 -7.27 10.75 -1.55
CA GLU A 19 -8.60 10.87 -2.18
C GLU A 19 -8.50 11.67 -3.48
N ARG A 20 -7.86 12.84 -3.43
CA ARG A 20 -7.63 13.68 -4.62
C ARG A 20 -6.70 13.02 -5.64
N LEU A 21 -5.69 12.28 -5.16
CA LEU A 21 -4.71 11.63 -6.01
C LEU A 21 -5.32 10.42 -6.76
N LEU A 22 -6.24 9.72 -6.11
CA LEU A 22 -6.95 8.54 -6.63
C LEU A 22 -8.27 8.88 -7.36
N ASP A 23 -8.70 10.16 -7.29
CA ASP A 23 -10.01 10.63 -7.75
C ASP A 23 -11.17 9.88 -7.08
N GLU A 24 -11.03 9.66 -5.77
CA GLU A 24 -11.95 8.89 -4.92
C GLU A 24 -12.31 9.73 -3.68
N PRO A 25 -13.42 10.51 -3.73
CA PRO A 25 -13.78 11.47 -2.68
C PRO A 25 -14.23 10.84 -1.36
N ALA A 26 -14.33 9.51 -1.30
CA ALA A 26 -14.65 8.75 -0.09
C ALA A 26 -13.81 7.46 -0.07
N LEU A 27 -12.48 7.60 -0.11
CA LEU A 27 -11.58 6.46 -0.17
C LEU A 27 -11.78 5.55 1.05
N PRO A 28 -12.12 4.27 0.86
CA PRO A 28 -12.17 3.31 1.95
C PRO A 28 -10.80 3.24 2.64
N GLN A 29 -10.80 3.29 3.96
CA GLN A 29 -9.56 3.15 4.74
C GLN A 29 -9.16 1.71 4.95
N THR A 30 -10.11 0.78 4.80
CA THR A 30 -9.91 -0.65 5.05
C THR A 30 -10.30 -1.46 3.82
N TRP A 31 -9.42 -2.38 3.43
CA TRP A 31 -9.62 -3.24 2.27
C TRP A 31 -9.24 -4.68 2.61
N ALA A 32 -10.04 -5.64 2.17
CA ALA A 32 -9.77 -7.06 2.37
C ALA A 32 -9.29 -7.70 1.07
N GLU A 33 -8.25 -8.52 1.15
CA GLU A 33 -7.74 -9.29 0.03
C GLU A 33 -8.80 -10.31 -0.43
N THR A 34 -9.06 -10.36 -1.73
CA THR A 34 -10.03 -11.25 -2.36
C THR A 34 -9.37 -12.40 -3.12
N THR A 35 -8.06 -12.35 -3.32
CA THR A 35 -7.27 -13.37 -4.05
C THR A 35 -6.89 -14.59 -3.20
N MET A 36 -7.14 -14.59 -1.89
CA MET A 36 -6.79 -15.71 -1.01
C MET A 36 -8.04 -16.51 -0.59
N ASP A 37 -8.03 -17.80 -0.91
CA ASP A 37 -9.10 -18.74 -0.58
C ASP A 37 -8.89 -19.49 0.74
N ASP A 38 -7.92 -19.08 1.56
CA ASP A 38 -7.57 -19.76 2.82
C ASP A 38 -8.43 -19.33 4.02
N GLY A 39 -9.51 -18.57 3.76
CA GLY A 39 -10.41 -18.03 4.77
C GLY A 39 -9.79 -16.99 5.70
N ARG A 40 -8.56 -16.53 5.41
CA ARG A 40 -7.81 -15.58 6.23
C ARG A 40 -7.28 -14.44 5.36
N PRO A 41 -8.13 -13.54 4.86
CA PRO A 41 -7.68 -12.46 3.98
C PRO A 41 -6.64 -11.57 4.67
N LEU A 42 -5.70 -11.01 3.89
CA LEU A 42 -4.93 -9.87 4.35
C LEU A 42 -5.86 -8.66 4.36
N VAL A 43 -5.83 -7.92 5.44
CA VAL A 43 -6.56 -6.66 5.58
C VAL A 43 -5.54 -5.54 5.49
N LEU A 44 -5.70 -4.70 4.46
CA LEU A 44 -5.02 -3.41 4.35
C LEU A 44 -5.80 -2.37 5.16
N SER A 45 -5.07 -1.59 5.94
CA SER A 45 -5.54 -0.34 6.53
C SER A 45 -4.65 0.81 6.06
N ILE A 46 -5.26 1.91 5.61
CA ILE A 46 -4.58 3.15 5.25
C ILE A 46 -5.05 4.22 6.22
N VAL A 47 -4.15 4.71 7.06
CA VAL A 47 -4.44 5.75 8.06
C VAL A 47 -3.42 6.88 8.00
N GLU A 48 -3.82 8.06 8.45
CA GLU A 48 -2.89 9.16 8.67
C GLU A 48 -2.20 9.00 10.02
N ASN A 49 -0.89 9.22 10.04
CA ASN A 49 -0.11 9.31 11.26
C ASN A 49 0.95 10.40 11.14
N HIS A 50 0.79 11.48 11.90
CA HIS A 50 1.75 12.60 12.02
C HIS A 50 2.29 13.12 10.66
N GLY A 51 1.40 13.36 9.69
CA GLY A 51 1.79 13.90 8.38
C GLY A 51 2.43 12.87 7.45
N SER A 52 2.14 11.59 7.65
CA SER A 52 2.47 10.48 6.74
C SER A 52 1.30 9.51 6.66
N LEU A 53 1.21 8.78 5.56
CA LEU A 53 0.31 7.65 5.44
C LEU A 53 0.97 6.40 6.02
N LEU A 54 0.21 5.67 6.82
CA LEU A 54 0.59 4.36 7.33
C LEU A 54 -0.25 3.31 6.62
N LEU A 55 0.43 2.41 5.91
CA LEU A 55 -0.18 1.25 5.26
C LEU A 55 0.10 0.04 6.13
N GLY A 56 -0.93 -0.43 6.85
CA GLY A 56 -0.88 -1.63 7.68
C GLY A 56 -1.50 -2.81 6.95
N PHE A 57 -0.84 -3.95 6.97
CA PHE A 57 -1.31 -5.22 6.45
C PHE A 57 -1.38 -6.23 7.60
N THR A 58 -2.56 -6.74 7.87
CA THR A 58 -2.81 -7.73 8.92
C THR A 58 -3.42 -8.98 8.32
N LYS A 59 -2.79 -10.14 8.54
CA LYS A 59 -3.33 -11.43 8.14
C LYS A 59 -4.39 -11.82 9.16
N THR A 60 -5.62 -11.99 8.71
CA THR A 60 -6.75 -12.34 9.57
C THR A 60 -6.44 -13.61 10.37
N GLY A 61 -6.53 -13.54 11.70
CA GLY A 61 -6.21 -14.66 12.60
C GLY A 61 -4.72 -14.90 12.87
N GLU A 62 -3.79 -14.22 12.19
CA GLU A 62 -2.33 -14.41 12.36
C GLU A 62 -1.59 -13.13 12.78
N GLY A 63 -2.22 -11.97 12.62
CA GLY A 63 -1.69 -10.69 13.08
C GLY A 63 -0.86 -9.97 12.02
N LEU A 64 0.12 -9.18 12.46
CA LEU A 64 0.87 -8.28 11.59
C LEU A 64 1.59 -9.04 10.47
N TRP A 65 1.34 -8.61 9.24
CA TRP A 65 2.06 -9.06 8.05
C TRP A 65 3.13 -8.03 7.67
N ALA A 66 2.75 -6.78 7.44
CA ALA A 66 3.68 -5.67 7.23
C ALA A 66 3.03 -4.34 7.59
N GLU A 67 3.83 -3.33 7.89
CA GLU A 67 3.37 -1.98 8.18
C GLU A 67 4.43 -1.01 7.66
N SER A 68 4.04 -0.09 6.77
CA SER A 68 4.94 0.93 6.23
C SER A 68 4.42 2.34 6.47
N SER A 69 5.31 3.30 6.69
CA SER A 69 4.98 4.72 6.73
C SER A 69 5.64 5.50 5.60
N GLY A 70 4.92 6.45 5.02
CA GLY A 70 5.47 7.33 3.98
C GLY A 70 4.40 8.07 3.18
N ALA A 71 4.82 8.53 2.01
CA ALA A 71 3.94 9.14 1.02
C ALA A 71 3.56 8.11 -0.05
N ILE A 72 2.35 8.24 -0.60
CA ILE A 72 1.93 7.52 -1.81
C ILE A 72 2.06 8.48 -2.98
N CYS A 73 2.88 8.13 -3.98
CA CYS A 73 3.18 8.99 -5.11
C CYS A 73 2.63 8.41 -6.41
N ARG A 74 2.07 9.25 -7.28
CA ARG A 74 1.71 8.85 -8.64
C ARG A 74 2.98 8.62 -9.47
N SER A 75 3.04 7.46 -10.12
CA SER A 75 4.11 7.09 -11.05
C SER A 75 3.48 6.54 -12.33
N GLY A 76 3.26 7.42 -13.31
CA GLY A 76 2.49 7.07 -14.51
C GLY A 76 1.03 6.72 -14.16
N SER A 77 0.60 5.51 -14.53
CA SER A 77 -0.75 4.99 -14.26
C SER A 77 -0.90 4.26 -12.92
N VAL A 78 0.21 4.08 -12.18
CA VAL A 78 0.20 3.39 -10.87
C VAL A 78 0.53 4.37 -9.75
N PHE A 79 0.31 3.94 -8.53
CA PHE A 79 0.69 4.65 -7.32
C PHE A 79 1.72 3.84 -6.55
N GLU A 80 2.70 4.51 -5.96
CA GLU A 80 3.80 3.84 -5.25
C GLU A 80 3.95 4.40 -3.84
N ALA A 81 3.84 3.53 -2.85
CA ALA A 81 4.26 3.79 -1.48
C ALA A 81 5.70 3.29 -1.32
N ARG A 82 6.69 4.19 -1.40
CA ARG A 82 8.11 3.83 -1.23
C ARG A 82 8.52 4.02 0.23
N PHE A 83 9.25 3.06 0.76
CA PHE A 83 9.68 3.05 2.16
C PHE A 83 11.11 2.54 2.29
N SER A 84 11.86 3.14 3.22
CA SER A 84 13.19 2.65 3.64
C SER A 84 13.08 1.53 4.67
N ALA A 85 14.20 0.87 4.98
CA ALA A 85 14.28 -0.12 6.05
C ALA A 85 13.79 0.38 7.42
N LYS A 86 13.89 1.70 7.69
CA LYS A 86 13.43 2.31 8.95
C LYS A 86 11.92 2.56 8.98
N GLN A 87 11.28 2.57 7.81
CA GLN A 87 9.87 2.91 7.63
C GLN A 87 9.00 1.68 7.44
N ILE A 88 9.58 0.48 7.41
CA ILE A 88 8.85 -0.78 7.27
C ILE A 88 9.06 -1.64 8.52
N ARG A 89 7.95 -2.15 9.06
CA ARG A 89 7.94 -3.20 10.07
C ARG A 89 7.31 -4.44 9.45
N ILE A 90 8.05 -5.53 9.37
CA ILE A 90 7.54 -6.79 8.83
C ILE A 90 7.19 -7.70 10.00
N GLY A 91 5.96 -8.20 10.01
CA GLY A 91 5.45 -9.03 11.10
C GLY A 91 5.67 -10.54 10.89
N PRO A 92 5.39 -11.33 11.94
CA PRO A 92 5.59 -12.77 11.92
C PRO A 92 4.59 -13.53 11.01
N ALA A 93 3.52 -12.89 10.54
CA ALA A 93 2.60 -13.51 9.57
C ALA A 93 3.13 -13.42 8.12
N ALA A 94 4.15 -12.60 7.85
CA ALA A 94 4.74 -12.52 6.52
C ALA A 94 5.65 -13.72 6.22
N GLY A 95 5.60 -14.24 4.99
CA GLY A 95 6.50 -15.30 4.53
C GLY A 95 7.98 -14.89 4.53
N TRP A 96 8.88 -15.87 4.68
CA TRP A 96 10.33 -15.64 4.80
C TRP A 96 10.95 -14.93 3.58
N ILE A 97 10.42 -15.21 2.37
CA ILE A 97 10.85 -14.57 1.13
C ILE A 97 10.57 -13.06 1.21
N LEU A 98 9.35 -12.67 1.59
CA LEU A 98 8.97 -11.26 1.72
C LEU A 98 9.82 -10.54 2.76
N ARG A 99 10.04 -11.16 3.92
CA ARG A 99 10.93 -10.61 4.97
C ARG A 99 12.32 -10.32 4.42
N SER A 100 12.85 -11.22 3.61
CA SER A 100 14.17 -11.08 3.00
C SER A 100 14.19 -9.99 1.92
N SER A 101 13.12 -9.89 1.13
CA SER A 101 13.00 -8.94 0.02
C SER A 101 12.80 -7.49 0.48
N LEU A 102 12.14 -7.25 1.62
CA LEU A 102 11.81 -5.90 2.10
C LEU A 102 12.73 -5.41 3.22
N LYS A 103 13.71 -6.21 3.66
CA LYS A 103 14.60 -5.87 4.78
C LYS A 103 15.36 -4.54 4.62
N ASN A 104 15.62 -4.14 3.38
CA ASN A 104 16.37 -2.93 3.06
C ASN A 104 15.47 -1.77 2.60
N GLY A 105 14.15 -1.89 2.82
CA GLY A 105 13.15 -1.04 2.20
C GLY A 105 12.63 -1.63 0.89
N GLY A 106 11.69 -0.92 0.28
CA GLY A 106 11.00 -1.37 -0.90
C GLY A 106 9.89 -0.42 -1.30
N LYS A 107 8.92 -0.95 -2.04
CA LYS A 107 7.72 -0.23 -2.42
C LYS A 107 6.51 -1.14 -2.45
N PHE A 108 5.35 -0.60 -2.11
CA PHE A 108 4.07 -1.15 -2.51
C PHE A 108 3.61 -0.40 -3.75
N THR A 109 3.32 -1.15 -4.82
CA THR A 109 2.68 -0.61 -6.02
C THR A 109 1.19 -0.86 -5.91
N LEU A 110 0.42 0.22 -5.91
CA LEU A 110 -1.03 0.25 -5.85
C LEU A 110 -1.54 0.54 -7.27
N THR A 111 -2.35 -0.36 -7.81
CA THR A 111 -2.96 -0.23 -9.13
C THR A 111 -4.46 -0.32 -8.97
N LYS A 112 -5.18 0.73 -9.34
CA LYS A 112 -6.64 0.71 -9.38
C LYS A 112 -7.07 -0.20 -10.54
N LEU A 113 -7.84 -1.23 -10.24
CA LEU A 113 -8.41 -2.11 -11.26
C LEU A 113 -9.78 -1.60 -11.68
N ASP A 114 -10.63 -1.27 -10.68
CA ASP A 114 -11.96 -0.67 -10.83
C ASP A 114 -12.25 0.29 -9.65
N SER A 115 -13.45 0.88 -9.57
CA SER A 115 -13.85 1.78 -8.47
C SER A 115 -13.82 1.11 -7.08
N ASP A 116 -13.96 -0.21 -7.04
CA ASP A 116 -14.07 -1.04 -5.83
C ASP A 116 -12.99 -2.12 -5.76
N GLN A 117 -11.92 -1.99 -6.55
CA GLN A 117 -10.84 -2.98 -6.55
C GLN A 117 -9.46 -2.35 -6.72
N LEU A 118 -8.58 -2.70 -5.79
CA LEU A 118 -7.20 -2.26 -5.74
C LEU A 118 -6.26 -3.46 -5.78
N ARG A 119 -5.35 -3.49 -6.74
CA ARG A 119 -4.23 -4.42 -6.71
C ARG A 119 -3.05 -3.82 -5.97
N ILE A 120 -2.50 -4.55 -5.01
CA ILE A 120 -1.28 -4.18 -4.29
C ILE A 120 -0.21 -5.22 -4.58
N ALA A 121 0.97 -4.76 -4.96
CA ALA A 121 2.11 -5.62 -5.25
C ALA A 121 3.39 -5.12 -4.60
N THR A 122 4.28 -6.05 -4.26
CA THR A 122 5.66 -5.78 -3.89
C THR A 122 6.55 -6.94 -4.36
N SER A 123 7.85 -6.87 -4.05
CA SER A 123 8.79 -7.94 -4.39
C SER A 123 8.35 -9.27 -3.75
N GLY A 124 7.96 -10.23 -4.59
CA GLY A 124 7.59 -11.59 -4.16
C GLY A 124 6.15 -11.79 -3.70
N TRP A 125 5.28 -10.78 -3.82
CA TRP A 125 3.86 -10.90 -3.46
C TRP A 125 2.99 -9.89 -4.22
N SER A 126 1.76 -10.29 -4.55
CA SER A 126 0.69 -9.37 -4.93
C SER A 126 -0.66 -9.93 -4.53
N GLY A 127 -1.61 -9.05 -4.22
CA GLY A 127 -3.01 -9.41 -3.95
C GLY A 127 -3.95 -8.37 -4.53
N GLU A 128 -5.20 -8.77 -4.76
CA GLU A 128 -6.30 -7.86 -5.11
C GLU A 128 -7.16 -7.65 -3.87
N PHE A 129 -7.63 -6.43 -3.69
CA PHE A 129 -8.31 -5.98 -2.48
C PHE A 129 -9.60 -5.26 -2.85
N SER A 130 -10.64 -5.50 -2.07
CA SER A 130 -11.91 -4.79 -2.17
C SER A 130 -12.21 -4.05 -0.86
N PRO A 131 -12.94 -2.93 -0.91
CA PRO A 131 -13.34 -2.19 0.28
C PRO A 131 -14.07 -3.08 1.27
N VAL A 132 -13.72 -2.96 2.55
CA VAL A 132 -14.58 -3.48 3.61
C VAL A 132 -15.65 -2.41 3.85
N VAL A 133 -16.88 -2.70 3.44
CA VAL A 133 -18.03 -1.87 3.75
C VAL A 133 -18.48 -2.25 5.16
N GLU A 134 -18.35 -1.33 6.12
CA GLU A 134 -19.01 -1.45 7.42
C GLU A 134 -20.49 -1.08 7.34
#